data_AF-A0A7X8ZXV1-F1
#
_entry.id   AF-A0A7X8ZXV1-F1
#
_cell.length_a   1.000
_cell.length_b   1.000
_cell.length_c   1.000
_cell.angle_alpha   90.00
_cell.angle_beta   90.00
_cell.angle_gamma   90.00
#
_symmetry.space_group_name_H-M   'P 1'
#
loop_
_entity.id
_entity.type
_entity.pdbx_description
1 polymer ?
#
loop_
_entity_poly.entity_id
_entity_poly.type
_entity_poly.pdbx_seq_one_letter_code
_entity_poly.pdbx_strand_id
1 'polypeptide(L)'
;FYAPGTDFVGLNDSTVVQQTDIMPTVLSMLGVEDEFIAFGNNMFDPGSPHFAYNFYNGAHQLIEGDWLLQFMNENTIALYNIIEDRMMKENVIDKYPEVQRDMERRIKALIQ
;
A
#
# COMPACT_ATOMS: atom_id res chain seq x y z
N PHE A 1 4.60 0.61 14.43
CA PHE A 1 3.90 1.27 15.57
C PHE A 1 4.84 1.31 16.76
N TYR A 2 4.77 2.35 17.59
CA TYR A 2 5.55 2.46 18.82
C TYR A 2 4.61 2.37 20.03
N ALA A 3 4.82 1.37 20.88
CA ALA A 3 4.00 1.11 22.06
C ALA A 3 4.87 0.58 23.22
N PRO A 4 5.43 1.48 24.06
CA PRO A 4 6.21 1.09 25.23
C PRO A 4 5.40 0.20 26.18
N GLY A 5 6.06 -0.80 26.78
CA GLY A 5 5.42 -1.75 27.70
C GLY A 5 4.73 -2.94 27.02
N THR A 6 4.84 -3.05 25.69
CA THR A 6 4.48 -4.25 24.92
C THR A 6 5.73 -5.06 24.55
N ASP A 7 5.54 -6.23 23.93
CA ASP A 7 6.63 -7.06 23.41
C ASP A 7 7.17 -6.58 22.05
N PHE A 8 6.77 -5.39 21.58
CA PHE A 8 7.26 -4.84 20.33
C PHE A 8 8.75 -4.53 20.40
N VAL A 9 9.52 -5.18 19.52
CA VAL A 9 10.96 -5.00 19.39
C VAL A 9 11.35 -4.79 17.93
N GLY A 10 12.40 -3.99 17.72
CA GLY A 10 12.95 -3.73 16.39
C GLY A 10 12.15 -2.71 15.57
N LEU A 11 12.46 -2.66 14.27
CA LEU A 11 11.85 -1.79 13.28
C LEU A 11 11.55 -2.62 12.03
N ASN A 12 10.33 -2.51 11.52
CA ASN A 12 9.99 -2.96 10.18
C ASN A 12 9.95 -1.74 9.25
N ASP A 13 10.88 -1.68 8.30
CA ASP A 13 11.06 -0.61 7.33
C ASP A 13 10.74 -1.05 5.88
N SER A 14 10.19 -2.26 5.72
CA SER A 14 9.96 -2.89 4.41
C SER A 14 8.49 -3.07 4.07
N THR A 15 7.61 -3.17 5.07
CA THR A 15 6.18 -3.35 4.85
C THR A 15 5.52 -2.03 4.46
N VAL A 16 4.81 -2.04 3.34
CA VAL A 16 4.01 -0.90 2.90
C VAL A 16 2.82 -0.74 3.85
N VAL A 17 2.64 0.49 4.35
CA VAL A 17 1.54 0.86 5.25
C VAL A 17 0.87 2.13 4.75
N GLN A 18 -0.42 2.30 5.07
CA GLN A 18 -1.19 3.50 4.77
C GLN A 18 -1.93 4.04 6.00
N GLN A 19 -2.35 5.30 5.94
CA GLN A 19 -2.99 5.97 7.09
C GLN A 19 -4.27 5.28 7.56
N THR A 20 -5.05 4.71 6.65
CA THR A 20 -6.30 4.00 6.95
C THR A 20 -6.08 2.72 7.76
N ASP A 21 -4.86 2.19 7.80
CA ASP A 21 -4.51 1.01 8.59
C ASP A 21 -4.42 1.31 10.10
N ILE A 22 -4.31 2.58 10.50
CA ILE A 22 -4.12 2.96 11.90
C ILE A 22 -5.31 2.50 12.76
N MET A 23 -6.53 2.76 12.32
CA MET A 23 -7.75 2.44 13.07
C MET A 23 -7.89 0.93 13.34
N PRO A 24 -7.93 0.04 12.32
CA PRO A 24 -8.05 -1.40 12.56
C PRO A 24 -6.87 -1.97 13.37
N THR A 25 -5.66 -1.44 13.16
CA THR A 25 -4.47 -1.89 13.89
C THR A 25 -4.55 -1.53 15.37
N VAL A 26 -4.91 -0.29 15.71
CA VAL A 26 -5.03 0.14 17.12
C VAL A 26 -6.16 -0.59 17.84
N LEU A 27 -7.30 -0.80 17.18
CA LEU A 27 -8.40 -1.58 17.76
C LEU A 27 -7.98 -3.02 18.07
N SER A 28 -7.22 -3.65 17.16
CA SER A 28 -6.64 -4.98 17.42
C SER A 28 -5.67 -4.98 18.61
N MET A 29 -4.81 -3.96 18.73
CA MET A 29 -3.90 -3.82 19.88
C MET A 29 -4.64 -3.67 21.22
N LEU A 30 -5.84 -3.07 21.21
CA LEU A 30 -6.67 -2.90 22.40
C LEU A 30 -7.50 -4.15 22.74
N GLY A 31 -7.47 -5.19 21.90
CA GLY A 31 -8.28 -6.40 22.08
C GLY A 31 -9.77 -6.17 21.87
N VAL A 32 -10.15 -5.21 21.03
CA VAL A 32 -11.56 -4.98 20.66
C VAL A 32 -12.02 -6.10 19.73
N GLU A 33 -13.04 -6.85 20.15
CA GLU A 33 -13.62 -7.99 19.40
C GLU A 33 -14.91 -7.62 18.65
N ASP A 34 -15.41 -6.40 18.80
CA ASP A 34 -16.61 -5.91 18.13
C ASP A 34 -16.44 -5.84 16.60
N GLU A 35 -17.53 -6.02 15.87
CA GLU A 35 -17.54 -5.85 14.41
C GLU A 35 -17.47 -4.38 14.02
N PHE A 36 -16.60 -4.04 13.07
CA PHE A 36 -16.48 -2.70 12.51
C PHE A 36 -16.14 -2.75 11.02
N ILE A 37 -16.45 -1.66 10.32
CA ILE A 37 -16.04 -1.46 8.92
C ILE A 37 -14.77 -0.60 8.92
N ALA A 38 -13.73 -1.06 8.22
CA ALA A 38 -12.49 -0.32 8.03
C ALA A 38 -12.11 -0.28 6.54
N PHE A 39 -11.49 0.83 6.13
CA PHE A 39 -10.92 1.00 4.79
C PHE A 39 -9.46 0.53 4.69
N GLY A 40 -8.78 0.38 5.82
CA GLY A 40 -7.43 -0.19 5.91
C GLY A 40 -7.45 -1.58 6.54
N ASN A 41 -6.27 -2.10 6.81
CA ASN A 41 -6.07 -3.45 7.35
C ASN A 41 -5.37 -3.43 8.71
N ASN A 42 -5.50 -4.51 9.45
CA ASN A 42 -4.73 -4.70 10.68
C ASN A 42 -3.29 -5.06 10.32
N MET A 43 -2.31 -4.22 10.67
CA MET A 43 -0.91 -4.44 10.32
C MET A 43 -0.23 -5.56 11.11
N PHE A 44 -0.89 -6.13 12.12
CA PHE A 44 -0.39 -7.29 12.86
C PHE A 44 -1.03 -8.61 12.41
N ASP A 45 -2.01 -8.57 11.50
CA ASP A 45 -2.58 -9.76 10.90
C ASP A 45 -1.69 -10.23 9.72
N PRO A 46 -1.09 -11.43 9.78
CA PRO A 46 -0.22 -11.94 8.72
C PRO A 46 -0.97 -12.23 7.41
N GLY A 47 -2.30 -12.32 7.43
CA GLY A 47 -3.13 -12.50 6.23
C GLY A 47 -3.52 -11.19 5.54
N SER A 48 -3.24 -10.03 6.16
CA SER A 48 -3.68 -8.74 5.64
C SER A 48 -2.83 -8.29 4.44
N PRO A 49 -3.44 -7.72 3.39
CA PRO A 49 -2.70 -7.20 2.25
C PRO A 49 -1.91 -5.95 2.63
N HIS A 50 -0.67 -5.84 2.13
CA HIS A 50 0.19 -4.69 2.36
C HIS A 50 0.33 -3.86 1.09
N PHE A 51 -0.42 -2.77 1.03
CA PHE A 51 -0.37 -1.80 -0.05
C PHE A 51 -0.73 -0.42 0.49
N ALA A 52 -0.39 0.60 -0.28
CA ALA A 52 -0.86 1.96 -0.04
C ALA A 52 -1.49 2.51 -1.30
N TYR A 53 -2.65 3.15 -1.14
CA TYR A 53 -3.30 3.88 -2.21
C TYR A 53 -3.41 5.35 -1.83
N ASN A 54 -3.16 6.23 -2.80
CA ASN A 54 -3.41 7.66 -2.63
C ASN A 54 -3.77 8.32 -3.96
N PHE A 55 -4.23 9.56 -3.88
CA PHE A 55 -4.46 10.42 -5.03
C PHE A 55 -3.55 11.64 -4.92
N TYR A 56 -2.67 11.83 -5.89
CA TYR A 56 -1.67 12.89 -5.87
C TYR A 56 -1.47 13.46 -7.27
N ASN A 57 -1.50 14.79 -7.38
CA ASN A 57 -1.27 15.52 -8.64
C ASN A 57 -2.12 15.01 -9.82
N GLY A 58 -3.39 14.68 -9.56
CA GLY A 58 -4.31 14.18 -10.58
C GLY A 58 -4.16 12.70 -10.92
N ALA A 59 -3.17 12.00 -10.36
CA ALA A 59 -2.94 10.58 -10.57
C ALA A 59 -3.36 9.77 -9.35
N HIS A 60 -4.01 8.63 -9.60
CA HIS A 60 -4.16 7.57 -8.63
C HIS A 60 -2.83 6.82 -8.50
N GLN A 61 -2.35 6.63 -7.28
CA GLN A 61 -1.12 5.91 -7.02
C GLN A 61 -1.41 4.65 -6.22
N LEU A 62 -0.87 3.53 -6.68
CA LEU A 62 -0.83 2.27 -5.94
C LEU A 62 0.62 1.90 -5.67
N ILE A 63 0.94 1.64 -4.41
CA ILE A 63 2.22 1.13 -3.94
C ILE A 63 1.97 -0.27 -3.38
N GLU A 64 2.61 -1.27 -3.97
CA GLU A 64 2.48 -2.68 -3.55
C GLU A 64 3.76 -3.44 -3.87
N GLY A 65 4.31 -4.11 -2.85
CA GLY A 65 5.64 -4.73 -2.95
C GLY A 65 6.70 -3.72 -3.36
N ASP A 66 7.45 -4.03 -4.40
CA ASP A 66 8.58 -3.21 -4.88
C ASP A 66 8.14 -2.10 -5.84
N TRP A 67 6.84 -1.95 -6.09
CA TRP A 67 6.34 -1.19 -7.23
C TRP A 67 5.45 -0.01 -6.83
N LEU A 68 5.57 1.07 -7.60
CA LEU A 68 4.63 2.17 -7.61
C LEU A 68 4.04 2.33 -9.01
N LEU A 69 2.71 2.25 -9.12
CA LEU A 69 1.97 2.51 -10.35
C LEU A 69 1.21 3.83 -10.24
N GLN A 70 1.33 4.68 -11.26
CA GLN A 70 0.54 5.90 -11.43
C GLN A 70 -0.47 5.71 -12.55
N PHE A 71 -1.75 5.97 -12.25
CA PHE A 71 -2.87 5.78 -13.16
C PHE A 71 -3.68 7.09 -13.29
N MET A 72 -3.96 7.50 -14.52
CA MET A 72 -4.69 8.73 -14.82
C MET A 72 -5.46 8.57 -16.14
N ASN A 73 -6.70 9.05 -16.20
CA ASN A 73 -7.53 9.05 -17.41
C ASN A 73 -7.59 7.67 -18.09
N GLU A 74 -7.92 6.62 -17.32
CA GLU A 74 -7.99 5.22 -17.79
C GLU A 74 -6.68 4.57 -18.24
N ASN A 75 -5.54 5.23 -18.06
CA ASN A 75 -4.24 4.75 -18.51
C ASN A 75 -3.20 4.73 -17.39
N THR A 76 -2.31 3.73 -17.41
CA THR A 76 -1.06 3.81 -16.65
C THR A 76 -0.17 4.86 -17.29
N ILE A 77 0.27 5.84 -16.50
CA ILE A 77 1.16 6.91 -16.94
C ILE A 77 2.60 6.69 -16.48
N ALA A 78 2.79 5.91 -15.41
CA ALA A 78 4.12 5.50 -14.97
C ALA A 78 4.09 4.22 -14.13
N LEU A 79 5.20 3.49 -14.20
CA LEU A 79 5.53 2.37 -13.32
C LEU A 79 6.98 2.52 -12.87
N TYR A 80 7.23 2.38 -11.57
CA TYR A 80 8.56 2.48 -10.97
C TYR A 80 8.83 1.29 -10.06
N ASN A 81 10.06 0.73 -10.12
CA ASN A 81 10.57 -0.13 -9.07
C ASN A 81 11.18 0.78 -7.97
N ILE A 82 10.48 0.93 -6.85
CA ILE A 82 10.86 1.89 -5.79
C ILE A 82 11.95 1.34 -4.87
N ILE A 83 12.30 0.06 -4.97
CA ILE A 83 13.44 -0.53 -4.26
C ILE A 83 14.75 -0.21 -4.99
N GLU A 84 14.76 -0.38 -6.31
CA GLU A 84 15.92 -0.09 -7.17
C GLU A 84 16.05 1.40 -7.50
N ASP A 85 14.92 2.11 -7.63
CA ASP A 85 14.86 3.54 -7.95
C ASP A 85 13.97 4.32 -6.98
N ARG A 86 14.50 4.52 -5.77
CA ARG A 86 13.84 5.26 -4.68
C ARG A 86 13.44 6.70 -5.04
N MET A 87 14.07 7.27 -6.07
CA MET A 87 13.81 8.65 -6.50
C MET A 87 12.88 8.73 -7.71
N MET A 88 12.38 7.59 -8.22
CA MET A 88 11.45 7.51 -9.36
C MET A 88 11.96 8.30 -10.58
N LYS A 89 13.23 8.11 -10.93
CA LYS A 89 13.90 8.76 -12.08
C LYS A 89 13.68 8.00 -13.39
N GLU A 90 13.54 6.69 -13.34
CA GLU A 90 13.38 5.83 -14.51
C GLU A 90 11.97 5.24 -14.56
N ASN A 91 11.12 5.77 -15.43
CA ASN A 91 9.83 5.17 -15.72
C ASN A 91 10.03 3.89 -16.55
N VAL A 92 9.59 2.76 -16.01
CA VAL A 92 9.72 1.42 -16.60
C VAL A 92 8.38 0.86 -17.09
N ILE A 93 7.43 1.75 -17.42
CA ILE A 93 6.19 1.39 -18.12
C ILE A 93 6.48 0.52 -19.35
N ASP A 94 5.62 -0.47 -19.61
CA ASP A 94 5.72 -1.47 -20.68
C ASP A 94 6.94 -2.42 -20.61
N LYS A 95 7.92 -2.18 -19.72
CA LYS A 95 9.06 -3.10 -19.51
C LYS A 95 8.68 -4.34 -18.69
N TYR A 96 7.67 -4.22 -17.81
CA TYR A 96 7.19 -5.28 -16.92
C TYR A 96 5.67 -5.48 -17.10
N PRO A 97 5.22 -6.06 -18.23
CA PRO A 97 3.81 -6.10 -18.60
C PRO A 97 2.93 -6.89 -17.63
N GLU A 98 3.47 -7.94 -16.99
CA GLU A 98 2.71 -8.73 -16.01
C GLU A 98 2.43 -7.92 -14.73
N VAL A 99 3.46 -7.26 -14.18
CA VAL A 99 3.34 -6.38 -13.01
C VAL A 99 2.37 -5.24 -13.29
N GLN A 100 2.55 -4.56 -14.43
CA GLN A 100 1.68 -3.46 -14.83
C GLN A 100 0.22 -3.90 -14.91
N ARG A 101 -0.07 -5.02 -15.59
CA ARG A 101 -1.44 -5.55 -15.72
C ARG A 101 -2.08 -5.88 -14.38
N ASP A 102 -1.33 -6.51 -13.48
CA ASP A 102 -1.86 -6.94 -12.19
C ASP A 102 -2.13 -5.75 -11.27
N MET A 103 -1.24 -4.76 -11.24
CA MET A 103 -1.43 -3.50 -10.50
C MET A 103 -2.54 -2.63 -11.11
N GLU A 104 -2.67 -2.57 -12.44
CA GLU A 104 -3.77 -1.88 -13.11
C GLU A 104 -5.13 -2.46 -12.72
N ARG A 105 -5.25 -3.79 -12.69
CA ARG A 105 -6.48 -4.44 -12.24
C ARG A 105 -6.81 -4.05 -10.79
N ARG A 106 -5.81 -4.01 -9.93
CA ARG A 106 -5.98 -3.68 -8.51
C ARG A 106 -6.36 -2.22 -8.31
N ILE A 107 -5.68 -1.27 -8.97
CA ILE A 107 -5.98 0.16 -8.81
C ILE A 107 -7.37 0.52 -9.36
N LYS A 108 -7.80 -0.10 -10.46
CA LYS A 108 -9.18 0.06 -10.99
C LYS A 108 -10.23 -0.42 -9.99
N ALA A 109 -9.97 -1.54 -9.30
CA ALA A 109 -10.88 -2.04 -8.27
C ALA A 109 -11.00 -1.11 -7.05
N LEU A 110 -9.96 -0.31 -6.76
CA LEU A 110 -9.94 0.68 -5.67
C LEU A 110 -10.63 1.99 -6.03
N ILE A 111 -10.57 2.42 -7.29
CA ILE A 111 -11.17 3.69 -7.75
C ILE A 111 -12.70 3.57 -7.82
N GLN A 112 -13.20 2.45 -8.39
CA GLN A 112 -14.59 2.18 -8.77
C GLN A 112 -15.23 3.17 -9.75
#